data_AF-X0ZPM8-F1
#
_entry.id   AF-X0ZPM8-F1
#
_cell.length_a   1.000
_cell.length_b   1.000
_cell.length_c   1.000
_cell.angle_alpha   90.00
_cell.angle_beta   90.00
_cell.angle_gamma   90.00
#
_symmetry.space_group_name_H-M   'P 1'
#
loop_
_entity.id
_entity.type
_entity.pdbx_description
1 polymer ?
#
loop_
_entity_poly.entity_id
_entity_poly.type
_entity_poly.pdbx_seq_one_letter_code
_entity_poly.pdbx_strand_id
1 'polypeptide(L)'
;KPFSVGWYARSNGEALADGRVFPRGSLFRIREWYGWNGKPNQGLKMRADAIAAQILVFEERWGIKGRVNPGPADASIYDGTNDNCVATDMARTGVYWVPSDKSPGSRINGLRIGRDMLEAAARIPKEGPGFYVFLDYNPHFIRCIPHLPKDPQDPEDAWTEGEDHNYDEWRYAICNPFRRAVQGRTVGMY
;
A
#
# COMPACT_ATOMS: atom_id res chain seq x y z
N LYS A 1 -7.83 -16.26 2.58
CA LYS A 1 -6.71 -15.68 3.34
C LYS A 1 -7.14 -14.30 3.89
N PRO A 2 -6.36 -13.58 4.71
CA PRO A 2 -6.69 -12.22 5.15
C PRO A 2 -6.78 -11.24 3.99
N PHE A 3 -7.30 -10.03 4.24
CA PHE A 3 -7.10 -8.88 3.37
C PHE A 3 -6.26 -7.83 4.11
N SER A 4 -5.58 -6.95 3.37
CA SER A 4 -4.88 -5.79 3.92
C SER A 4 -5.42 -4.53 3.28
N VAL A 5 -5.73 -3.52 4.09
CA VAL A 5 -6.04 -2.16 3.64
C VAL A 5 -5.08 -1.22 4.37
N GLY A 6 -4.24 -0.51 3.63
CA GLY A 6 -3.38 0.54 4.15
C GLY A 6 -3.84 1.92 3.69
N TRP A 7 -3.77 2.89 4.61
CA TRP A 7 -3.90 4.30 4.27
C TRP A 7 -2.52 4.94 4.27
N TYR A 8 -2.24 5.72 3.23
CA TYR A 8 -0.95 6.36 3.03
C TYR A 8 -1.08 7.86 2.82
N ALA A 9 -0.09 8.60 3.31
CA ALA A 9 0.16 9.98 2.92
C ALA A 9 1.47 10.06 2.14
N ARG A 10 1.59 11.04 1.24
CA ARG A 10 2.81 11.24 0.44
C ARG A 10 3.29 12.67 0.58
N SER A 11 4.59 12.85 0.84
CA SER A 11 5.20 14.18 0.90
C SER A 11 5.22 14.83 -0.49
N ASN A 12 4.77 16.08 -0.57
CA ASN A 12 4.97 16.95 -1.73
C ASN A 12 6.32 17.70 -1.68
N GLY A 13 7.10 17.53 -0.60
CA GLY A 13 8.38 18.22 -0.37
C GLY A 13 8.26 19.54 0.38
N GLU A 14 7.04 19.99 0.71
CA GLU A 14 6.84 21.19 1.52
C GLU A 14 7.03 20.89 3.01
N ALA A 15 7.33 21.93 3.78
CA ALA A 15 7.45 21.83 5.22
C ALA A 15 6.08 21.52 5.86
N LEU A 16 6.10 20.65 6.85
CA LEU A 16 4.97 20.47 7.76
C LEU A 16 4.79 21.70 8.65
N ALA A 17 3.64 21.80 9.32
CA ALA A 17 3.35 22.90 10.24
C ALA A 17 4.38 23.06 11.38
N ASP A 18 5.08 21.97 11.73
CA ASP A 18 6.14 21.95 12.73
C ASP A 18 7.55 22.18 12.16
N GLY A 19 7.64 22.56 10.88
CA GLY A 19 8.90 22.87 10.19
C GLY A 19 9.68 21.67 9.67
N ARG A 20 9.25 20.43 9.96
CA ARG A 20 9.90 19.24 9.39
C ARG A 20 9.68 19.17 7.89
N VAL A 21 10.74 18.83 7.15
CA VAL A 21 10.69 18.64 5.69
C VAL A 21 11.05 17.19 5.37
N PHE A 22 10.28 16.58 4.47
CA PHE A 22 10.55 15.25 3.95
C PHE A 22 10.69 15.30 2.43
N PRO A 23 11.67 14.62 1.83
CA PRO A 23 11.84 14.62 0.38
C PRO A 23 10.56 14.28 -0.36
N ARG A 24 10.27 15.01 -1.44
CA ARG A 24 9.09 14.77 -2.28
C ARG A 24 9.02 13.31 -2.67
N GLY A 25 7.84 12.72 -2.55
CA GLY A 25 7.63 11.32 -2.85
C GLY A 25 7.80 10.38 -1.67
N SER A 26 8.32 10.85 -0.53
CA SER A 26 8.34 10.08 0.73
C SER A 26 6.93 9.61 1.08
N LEU A 27 6.80 8.37 1.51
CA LEU A 27 5.53 7.70 1.75
C LEU A 27 5.38 7.38 3.24
N PHE A 28 4.20 7.65 3.79
CA PHE A 28 3.88 7.46 5.19
C PHE A 28 2.70 6.48 5.28
N ARG A 29 2.91 5.30 5.85
CA ARG A 29 1.80 4.41 6.22
C ARG A 29 1.18 4.94 7.50
N ILE A 30 0.02 5.57 7.39
CA ILE A 30 -0.61 6.29 8.50
C ILE A 30 -1.48 5.36 9.34
N ARG A 31 -2.16 4.40 8.70
CA ARG A 31 -3.11 3.48 9.35
C ARG A 31 -3.23 2.19 8.53
N GLU A 32 -3.67 1.13 9.19
CA GLU A 32 -4.04 -0.10 8.52
C GLU A 32 -5.33 -0.70 9.06
N TRP A 33 -5.89 -1.60 8.25
CA TRP A 33 -6.86 -2.58 8.67
C TRP A 33 -6.49 -3.93 8.07
N TYR A 34 -6.15 -4.87 8.96
CA TYR A 34 -5.81 -6.24 8.59
C TYR A 34 -6.96 -7.18 8.89
N GLY A 35 -7.59 -7.71 7.84
CA GLY A 35 -8.82 -8.49 7.90
C GLY A 35 -8.65 -9.94 8.33
N TRP A 36 -8.03 -10.18 9.49
CA TRP A 36 -7.73 -11.50 10.05
C TRP A 36 -8.66 -11.91 11.20
N ASN A 37 -8.74 -13.21 11.48
CA ASN A 37 -9.55 -13.77 12.57
C ASN A 37 -8.77 -13.97 13.89
N GLY A 38 -7.60 -13.35 14.02
CA GLY A 38 -6.67 -13.53 15.14
C GLY A 38 -5.70 -14.71 14.98
N LYS A 39 -5.85 -15.54 13.94
CA LYS A 39 -4.87 -16.57 13.58
C LYS A 39 -4.03 -16.10 12.39
N PRO A 40 -2.69 -16.27 12.44
CA PRO A 40 -1.82 -15.92 11.31
C PRO A 40 -2.30 -16.51 10.00
N ASN A 41 -2.30 -15.69 8.95
CA ASN A 41 -2.68 -16.08 7.58
C ASN A 41 -4.13 -16.59 7.42
N GLN A 42 -5.03 -16.28 8.37
CA GLN A 42 -6.45 -16.64 8.29
C GLN A 42 -7.36 -15.41 8.33
N GLY A 43 -8.18 -15.25 7.29
CA GLY A 43 -9.02 -14.07 7.09
C GLY A 43 -10.41 -14.16 7.70
N LEU A 44 -11.08 -13.00 7.83
CA LEU A 44 -12.46 -12.88 8.31
C LEU A 44 -13.52 -13.38 7.32
N LYS A 45 -13.16 -13.60 6.05
CA LYS A 45 -14.08 -14.01 4.95
C LYS A 45 -15.30 -13.08 4.82
N MET A 46 -15.09 -11.77 5.01
CA MET A 46 -16.13 -10.76 4.85
C MET A 46 -16.51 -10.59 3.38
N ARG A 47 -17.77 -10.20 3.13
CA ARG A 47 -18.21 -9.79 1.79
C ARG A 47 -17.59 -8.45 1.39
N ALA A 48 -17.43 -8.23 0.08
CA ALA A 48 -16.81 -7.03 -0.48
C ALA A 48 -17.55 -5.74 -0.08
N ASP A 49 -18.88 -5.75 -0.13
CA ASP A 49 -19.75 -4.64 0.30
C ASP A 49 -19.56 -4.30 1.79
N ALA A 50 -19.46 -5.32 2.65
CA ALA A 50 -19.23 -5.14 4.07
C ALA A 50 -17.82 -4.57 4.37
N ILE A 51 -16.81 -5.00 3.61
CA ILE A 51 -15.45 -4.43 3.70
C ILE A 51 -15.48 -2.96 3.30
N ALA A 52 -16.12 -2.62 2.17
CA ALA A 52 -16.23 -1.24 1.69
C ALA A 52 -16.97 -0.32 2.67
N ALA A 53 -18.09 -0.78 3.24
CA ALA A 53 -18.83 -0.02 4.24
C ALA A 53 -17.96 0.27 5.48
N GLN A 54 -17.18 -0.71 5.93
CA GLN A 54 -16.31 -0.56 7.09
C GLN A 54 -15.12 0.37 6.82
N ILE A 55 -14.57 0.39 5.60
CA ILE A 55 -13.55 1.37 5.17
C ILE A 55 -14.09 2.79 5.35
N LEU A 56 -15.30 3.07 4.86
CA LEU A 56 -15.91 4.41 4.98
C LEU A 56 -16.16 4.82 6.43
N VAL A 57 -16.54 3.87 7.30
CA VAL A 57 -16.67 4.11 8.74
C VAL A 57 -15.33 4.50 9.37
N PHE A 58 -14.24 3.84 8.99
CA PHE A 58 -12.91 4.20 9.47
C PHE A 58 -12.47 5.58 8.98
N GLU A 59 -12.67 5.88 7.71
CA GLU A 59 -12.32 7.18 7.14
C GLU A 59 -13.09 8.34 7.78
N GLU A 60 -14.38 8.14 8.08
CA GLU A 60 -15.19 9.09 8.85
C GLU A 60 -14.63 9.25 10.27
N ARG A 61 -14.42 8.14 10.98
CA ARG A 61 -13.91 8.14 12.36
C ARG A 61 -12.56 8.84 12.49
N TRP A 62 -11.71 8.75 11.47
CA TRP A 62 -10.40 9.38 11.46
C TRP A 62 -10.38 10.78 10.86
N GLY A 63 -11.53 11.32 10.40
CA GLY A 63 -11.64 12.66 9.82
C GLY A 63 -10.93 12.81 8.48
N ILE A 64 -10.78 11.71 7.73
CA ILE A 64 -10.10 11.70 6.42
C ILE A 64 -11.04 11.40 5.26
N LYS A 65 -12.32 11.12 5.54
CA LYS A 65 -13.33 10.92 4.50
C LYS A 65 -13.38 12.10 3.53
N GLY A 66 -13.51 11.79 2.24
CA GLY A 66 -13.47 12.79 1.16
C GLY A 66 -12.07 13.31 0.81
N ARG A 67 -11.03 12.91 1.56
CA ARG A 67 -9.61 13.24 1.27
C ARG A 67 -8.81 12.03 0.79
N VAL A 68 -9.38 10.83 0.88
CA VAL A 68 -8.75 9.59 0.42
C VAL A 68 -8.99 9.43 -1.08
N ASN A 69 -7.90 9.29 -1.84
CA ASN A 69 -7.97 8.94 -3.26
C ASN A 69 -7.90 7.42 -3.43
N PRO A 70 -8.53 6.85 -4.48
CA PRO A 70 -8.44 5.43 -4.80
C PRO A 70 -6.97 4.96 -4.92
N GLY A 71 -6.64 3.93 -4.15
CA GLY A 71 -5.32 3.31 -4.13
C GLY A 71 -5.24 2.09 -5.06
N PRO A 72 -4.01 1.58 -5.31
CA PRO A 72 -3.83 0.36 -6.07
C PRO A 72 -4.33 -0.85 -5.28
N ALA A 73 -5.01 -1.77 -5.95
CA ALA A 73 -5.45 -3.05 -5.39
C ALA A 73 -5.07 -4.20 -6.31
N ASP A 74 -5.06 -5.41 -5.76
CA ASP A 74 -4.78 -6.63 -6.51
C ASP A 74 -5.71 -6.74 -7.72
N ALA A 75 -5.14 -6.86 -8.93
CA ALA A 75 -5.90 -6.92 -10.17
C ALA A 75 -7.02 -7.98 -10.21
N SER A 76 -6.97 -9.04 -9.40
CA SER A 76 -8.02 -10.06 -9.34
C SER A 76 -9.33 -9.54 -8.76
N ILE A 77 -9.35 -8.39 -8.07
CA ILE A 77 -10.62 -7.78 -7.64
C ILE A 77 -11.49 -7.36 -8.82
N TYR A 78 -10.89 -7.20 -10.00
CA TYR A 78 -11.57 -6.84 -11.24
C TYR A 78 -12.00 -8.07 -12.05
N ASP A 79 -11.59 -9.27 -11.65
CA ASP A 79 -11.98 -10.51 -12.31
C ASP A 79 -13.46 -10.80 -12.03
N GLY A 80 -14.25 -10.92 -13.09
CA GLY A 80 -15.69 -11.18 -13.00
C GLY A 80 -16.35 -11.27 -14.37
N THR A 81 -17.65 -11.56 -14.37
CA THR A 81 -18.48 -11.61 -15.59
C THR A 81 -19.66 -10.66 -15.43
N ASN A 82 -20.07 -10.00 -16.52
CA ASN A 82 -21.23 -9.10 -16.54
C ASN A 82 -21.24 -8.06 -15.40
N ASP A 83 -20.12 -7.35 -15.20
CA ASP A 83 -19.94 -6.32 -14.16
C ASP A 83 -20.17 -6.80 -12.71
N ASN A 84 -20.00 -8.11 -12.46
CA ASN A 84 -20.01 -8.69 -11.13
C ASN A 84 -18.60 -9.15 -10.75
N CYS A 85 -17.85 -8.23 -10.15
CA CYS A 85 -16.57 -8.50 -9.49
C CYS A 85 -16.47 -7.78 -8.14
N VAL A 86 -15.43 -8.08 -7.37
CA VAL A 86 -15.20 -7.48 -6.05
C VAL A 86 -15.09 -5.96 -6.16
N ALA A 87 -14.41 -5.44 -7.19
CA ALA A 87 -14.25 -4.01 -7.42
C ALA A 87 -15.60 -3.32 -7.64
N THR A 88 -16.50 -3.90 -8.45
CA THR A 88 -17.83 -3.34 -8.69
C THR A 88 -18.71 -3.36 -7.44
N ASP A 89 -18.63 -4.42 -6.62
CA ASP A 89 -19.39 -4.50 -5.37
C ASP A 89 -18.92 -3.47 -4.33
N MET A 90 -17.60 -3.25 -4.23
CA MET A 90 -17.05 -2.18 -3.39
C MET A 90 -17.44 -0.79 -3.92
N ALA A 91 -17.41 -0.60 -5.25
CA ALA A 91 -17.77 0.66 -5.88
C ALA A 91 -19.24 1.04 -5.67
N ARG A 92 -20.16 0.05 -5.64
CA ARG A 92 -21.57 0.27 -5.27
C ARG A 92 -21.74 0.83 -3.85
N THR A 93 -20.77 0.57 -2.97
CA THR A 93 -20.72 1.09 -1.60
C THR A 93 -19.94 2.41 -1.50
N GLY A 94 -19.33 2.89 -2.59
CA GLY A 94 -18.59 4.15 -2.64
C GLY A 94 -17.08 4.04 -2.42
N VAL A 95 -16.52 2.82 -2.42
CA VAL A 95 -15.06 2.59 -2.34
C VAL A 95 -14.54 2.18 -3.71
N TYR A 96 -13.56 2.91 -4.22
CA TYR A 96 -12.96 2.67 -5.53
C TYR A 96 -11.49 2.32 -5.39
N TRP A 97 -11.00 1.53 -6.34
CA TRP A 97 -9.60 1.13 -6.43
C TRP A 97 -9.07 1.38 -7.84
N VAL A 98 -7.76 1.45 -7.96
CA VAL A 98 -7.07 1.37 -9.27
C VAL A 98 -6.31 0.05 -9.36
N PRO A 99 -6.05 -0.49 -10.56
CA PRO A 99 -5.27 -1.72 -10.70
C PRO A 99 -3.82 -1.54 -10.22
N SER A 100 -3.29 -2.54 -9.50
CA SER A 100 -1.87 -2.65 -9.17
C SER A 100 -1.02 -3.05 -10.38
N ASP A 101 0.27 -2.69 -10.37
CA ASP A 101 1.25 -3.28 -11.30
C ASP A 101 1.55 -4.76 -10.94
N LYS A 102 1.29 -5.65 -11.90
CA LYS A 102 1.57 -7.09 -11.83
C LYS A 102 2.47 -7.58 -12.95
N SER A 103 3.18 -6.67 -13.63
CA SER A 103 4.14 -7.05 -14.67
C SER A 103 5.22 -8.01 -14.12
N PRO A 104 5.77 -8.91 -14.95
CA PRO A 104 6.88 -9.78 -14.53
C PRO A 104 8.01 -8.97 -13.89
N GLY A 105 8.49 -9.42 -12.73
CA GLY A 105 9.52 -8.71 -11.95
C GLY A 105 9.02 -7.57 -11.06
N SER A 106 7.74 -7.19 -11.13
CA SER A 106 7.15 -6.14 -10.27
C SER A 106 7.28 -6.41 -8.77
N ARG A 107 7.33 -7.69 -8.37
CA ARG A 107 7.53 -8.14 -6.99
C ARG A 107 8.91 -7.77 -6.45
N ILE A 108 9.96 -8.31 -7.08
CA ILE A 108 11.35 -8.02 -6.76
C ILE A 108 11.64 -6.51 -6.86
N ASN A 109 11.16 -5.86 -7.92
CA ASN A 109 11.34 -4.41 -8.09
C ASN A 109 10.68 -3.61 -6.96
N GLY A 110 9.47 -3.99 -6.55
CA GLY A 110 8.79 -3.36 -5.43
C GLY A 110 9.55 -3.54 -4.11
N LEU A 111 10.03 -4.74 -3.82
CA LEU A 111 10.85 -5.00 -2.62
C LEU A 111 12.14 -4.16 -2.62
N ARG A 112 12.80 -4.03 -3.78
CA ARG A 112 13.97 -3.15 -3.95
C ARG A 112 13.61 -1.69 -3.64
N ILE A 113 12.54 -1.16 -4.23
CA ILE A 113 12.07 0.22 -3.95
C ILE A 113 11.79 0.40 -2.46
N GLY A 114 11.11 -0.56 -1.83
CA GLY A 114 10.79 -0.52 -0.40
C GLY A 114 12.03 -0.47 0.47
N ARG A 115 13.05 -1.29 0.16
CA ARG A 115 14.36 -1.27 0.83
C ARG A 115 15.07 0.06 0.64
N ASP A 116 15.15 0.56 -0.59
CA ASP A 116 15.77 1.86 -0.91
C ASP A 116 15.12 3.00 -0.10
N MET A 117 13.78 3.00 0.01
CA MET A 117 13.05 3.99 0.80
C MET A 117 13.27 3.86 2.31
N LEU A 118 13.42 2.64 2.84
CA LEU A 118 13.75 2.42 4.25
C LEU A 118 15.17 2.90 4.56
N GLU A 119 16.14 2.59 3.70
CA GLU A 119 17.51 3.08 3.83
C GLU A 119 17.57 4.61 3.74
N ALA A 120 16.88 5.22 2.78
CA ALA A 120 16.79 6.67 2.66
C ALA A 120 16.15 7.33 3.90
N ALA A 121 15.17 6.68 4.52
CA ALA A 121 14.54 7.17 5.75
C ALA A 121 15.50 7.17 6.95
N ALA A 122 16.44 6.22 6.99
CA ALA A 122 17.43 6.07 8.06
C ALA A 122 18.62 7.04 7.97
N ARG A 123 18.85 7.68 6.81
CA ARG A 123 19.97 8.62 6.60
C ARG A 123 19.64 10.05 7.06
N ILE A 124 20.69 10.76 7.46
CA ILE A 124 20.69 12.20 7.78
C ILE A 124 21.92 12.83 7.09
N PRO A 125 21.76 13.83 6.20
CA PRO A 125 20.49 14.43 5.78
C PRO A 125 19.62 13.47 4.95
N LYS A 126 18.33 13.80 4.79
CA LYS A 126 17.40 13.03 3.97
C LYS A 126 17.57 13.40 2.50
N GLU A 127 18.32 12.59 1.76
CA GLU A 127 18.68 12.86 0.35
C GLU A 127 17.63 12.38 -0.66
N GLY A 128 16.77 11.42 -0.28
CA GLY A 128 15.80 10.81 -1.17
C GLY A 128 14.48 10.43 -0.49
N PRO A 129 13.46 10.02 -1.27
CA PRO A 129 12.16 9.61 -0.74
C PRO A 129 12.29 8.48 0.29
N GLY A 130 11.77 8.72 1.50
CA GLY A 130 11.79 7.72 2.57
C GLY A 130 10.44 7.05 2.78
N PHE A 131 10.44 5.85 3.37
CA PHE A 131 9.23 5.18 3.85
C PHE A 131 9.15 5.26 5.38
N TYR A 132 8.01 5.71 5.90
CA TYR A 132 7.77 5.92 7.33
C TYR A 132 6.48 5.23 7.76
N VAL A 133 6.47 4.65 8.96
CA VAL A 133 5.32 3.91 9.51
C VAL A 133 4.94 4.47 10.86
N PHE A 134 3.65 4.74 11.06
CA PHE A 134 3.10 5.12 12.37
C PHE A 134 2.85 3.86 13.19
N LEU A 135 3.77 3.52 14.10
CA LEU A 135 3.82 2.18 14.68
C LEU A 135 2.53 1.79 15.43
N ASP A 136 1.98 2.70 16.24
CA ASP A 136 0.78 2.46 17.06
C ASP A 136 -0.47 2.15 16.24
N TYR A 137 -0.48 2.52 14.96
CA TYR A 137 -1.62 2.34 14.05
C TYR A 137 -1.37 1.26 13.00
N ASN A 138 -0.23 0.57 13.04
CA ASN A 138 0.15 -0.44 12.05
C ASN A 138 0.77 -1.72 12.67
N PRO A 139 0.14 -2.33 13.70
CA PRO A 139 0.70 -3.47 14.43
C PRO A 139 0.92 -4.72 13.57
N HIS A 140 0.05 -5.00 12.60
CA HIS A 140 0.16 -6.16 11.70
C HIS A 140 1.21 -5.95 10.62
N PHE A 141 1.37 -4.73 10.10
CA PHE A 141 2.52 -4.41 9.24
C PHE A 141 3.84 -4.73 9.95
N ILE A 142 4.01 -4.30 11.21
CA ILE A 142 5.24 -4.55 12.00
C ILE A 142 5.39 -6.03 12.36
N ARG A 143 4.29 -6.73 12.60
CA ARG A 143 4.31 -8.17 12.87
C ARG A 143 4.73 -8.96 11.64
N CYS A 144 4.24 -8.60 10.46
CA CYS A 144 4.41 -9.38 9.24
C CYS A 144 5.65 -9.01 8.44
N ILE A 145 5.88 -7.72 8.14
CA ILE A 145 6.89 -7.30 7.15
C ILE A 145 8.33 -7.59 7.58
N PRO A 146 8.79 -7.24 8.81
CA PRO A 146 10.15 -7.56 9.25
C PRO A 146 10.41 -9.07 9.38
N HIS A 147 9.36 -9.88 9.51
CA HIS A 147 9.45 -11.33 9.73
C HIS A 147 9.07 -12.15 8.49
N LEU A 148 8.80 -11.51 7.36
CA LEU A 148 8.42 -12.19 6.12
C LEU A 148 9.66 -12.91 5.57
N PRO A 149 9.67 -14.25 5.49
CA PRO A 149 10.83 -14.96 4.98
C PRO A 149 10.99 -14.72 3.47
N LYS A 150 12.22 -14.91 3.00
CA LYS A 150 12.55 -14.97 1.58
C LYS A 150 11.95 -16.21 0.94
N ASP A 151 11.63 -16.14 -0.34
CA ASP A 151 11.20 -17.32 -1.08
C ASP A 151 12.34 -18.36 -1.13
N PRO A 152 12.07 -19.65 -0.84
CA PRO A 152 13.10 -20.69 -0.83
C PRO A 152 13.66 -21.03 -2.23
N GLN A 153 12.94 -20.67 -3.30
CA GLN A 153 13.36 -20.88 -4.69
C GLN A 153 13.90 -19.60 -5.34
N ASP A 154 13.44 -18.43 -4.88
CA ASP A 154 13.93 -17.12 -5.32
C ASP A 154 14.26 -16.19 -4.12
N PRO A 155 15.50 -16.21 -3.59
CA PRO A 155 15.88 -15.41 -2.42
C PRO A 155 15.77 -13.89 -2.58
N GLU A 156 15.54 -13.39 -3.80
CA GLU A 156 15.29 -11.97 -4.08
C GLU A 156 13.83 -11.57 -3.94
N ASP A 157 12.91 -12.54 -3.86
CA ASP A 157 11.49 -12.33 -3.60
C ASP A 157 11.08 -12.77 -2.18
N ALA A 158 9.89 -12.33 -1.77
CA ALA A 158 9.28 -12.72 -0.51
C ALA A 158 8.45 -14.01 -0.66
N TRP A 159 8.46 -14.85 0.37
CA TRP A 159 7.76 -16.13 0.36
C TRP A 159 6.24 -15.97 0.34
N THR A 160 5.61 -16.46 -0.73
CA THR A 160 4.16 -16.31 -1.00
C THR A 160 3.25 -17.21 -0.16
N GLU A 161 3.81 -18.27 0.44
CA GLU A 161 3.07 -19.11 1.39
C GLU A 161 3.09 -18.52 2.82
N GLY A 162 3.90 -17.48 3.04
CA GLY A 162 3.93 -16.70 4.27
C GLY A 162 2.67 -15.83 4.45
N GLU A 163 2.69 -15.03 5.51
CA GLU A 163 1.66 -14.01 5.74
C GLU A 163 2.02 -12.71 5.00
N ASP A 164 1.87 -12.75 3.68
CA ASP A 164 2.41 -11.77 2.72
C ASP A 164 1.39 -10.72 2.25
N HIS A 165 0.14 -10.80 2.67
CA HIS A 165 -0.94 -9.89 2.26
C HIS A 165 -0.62 -8.41 2.48
N ASN A 166 0.01 -8.07 3.60
CA ASN A 166 0.45 -6.71 3.93
C ASN A 166 1.63 -6.30 3.06
N TYR A 167 2.47 -7.27 2.66
CA TYR A 167 3.59 -7.06 1.76
C TYR A 167 3.10 -6.77 0.35
N ASP A 168 2.15 -7.54 -0.19
CA ASP A 168 1.56 -7.27 -1.50
C ASP A 168 0.87 -5.91 -1.53
N GLU A 169 0.07 -5.59 -0.51
CA GLU A 169 -0.60 -4.30 -0.40
C GLU A 169 0.39 -3.13 -0.32
N TRP A 170 1.42 -3.24 0.53
CA TRP A 170 2.48 -2.25 0.61
C TRP A 170 3.25 -2.09 -0.69
N ARG A 171 3.56 -3.21 -1.34
CA ARG A 171 4.21 -3.25 -2.64
C ARG A 171 3.41 -2.51 -3.69
N TYR A 172 2.09 -2.72 -3.74
CA TYR A 172 1.23 -1.98 -4.65
C TYR A 172 1.31 -0.47 -4.39
N ALA A 173 1.29 -0.06 -3.12
CA ALA A 173 1.37 1.35 -2.75
C ALA A 173 2.71 2.00 -3.14
N ILE A 174 3.85 1.32 -2.95
CA ILE A 174 5.18 1.86 -3.31
C ILE A 174 5.44 1.84 -4.82
N CYS A 175 4.93 0.82 -5.53
CA CYS A 175 5.07 0.73 -6.99
C CYS A 175 4.11 1.66 -7.73
N ASN A 176 3.08 2.18 -7.07
CA ASN A 176 2.18 3.14 -7.68
C ASN A 176 2.77 4.56 -7.57
N PRO A 177 3.21 5.17 -8.68
CA PRO A 177 3.46 6.59 -8.68
C PRO A 177 2.10 7.29 -8.59
N PHE A 178 1.59 7.53 -7.37
CA PHE A 178 0.35 8.30 -7.16
C PHE A 178 0.37 9.51 -8.10
N ARG A 179 -0.41 9.44 -9.19
CA ARG A 179 -0.28 10.39 -10.29
C ARG A 179 -0.87 11.72 -9.85
N ARG A 180 -0.01 12.61 -9.35
CA ARG A 180 0.02 14.03 -9.73
C ARG A 180 1.29 14.74 -9.25
N ALA A 181 2.23 14.89 -10.18
CA ALA A 181 2.92 16.14 -10.47
C ALA A 181 3.15 16.19 -12.00
N VAL A 182 2.54 17.17 -12.67
CA VAL A 182 2.70 17.52 -14.11
C VAL A 182 3.74 18.65 -14.14
N GLN A 183 4.71 18.85 -15.04
CA GLN A 183 4.88 18.73 -16.49
C GLN A 183 6.41 18.69 -16.80
N GLY A 184 6.83 18.27 -18.00
CA GLY A 184 8.23 18.39 -18.48
C GLY A 184 8.93 17.05 -18.66
N ARG A 185 8.60 16.34 -19.75
CA ARG A 185 9.36 15.17 -20.20
C ARG A 185 10.39 15.61 -21.24
N THR A 186 11.64 15.27 -20.98
CA THR A 186 12.61 14.91 -22.01
C THR A 186 13.46 13.79 -21.45
N VAL A 187 13.49 12.64 -22.13
CA VAL A 187 14.44 11.56 -21.89
C VAL A 187 15.23 11.42 -23.18
N GLY A 188 16.52 11.77 -23.13
CA GLY A 188 17.46 11.44 -24.20
C GLY A 188 17.84 9.98 -24.08
N MET A 189 17.89 9.27 -25.19
CA MET A 189 18.44 7.91 -25.26
C MET A 189 19.90 7.98 -25.67
N TYR A 190 20.79 7.44 -24.84
CA TYR A 190 22.06 6.83 -25.24
C TYR A 190 22.20 5.51 -24.49
#